data_AF-A0AAD5TYT7-F1
#
_entry.id   AF-A0AAD5TYT7-F1
#
_cell.length_a   1.000
_cell.length_b   1.000
_cell.length_c   1.000
_cell.angle_alpha   90.00
_cell.angle_beta   90.00
_cell.angle_gamma   90.00
#
_symmetry.space_group_name_H-M   'P 1'
#
loop_
_entity.id
_entity.type
_entity.pdbx_description
1 polymer ?
#
loop_
_entity_poly.entity_id
_entity_poly.type
_entity_poly.pdbx_seq_one_letter_code
_entity_poly.pdbx_strand_id
1 'polypeptide(L)'
;MKFVNYRTSHLTSLILLIVLLNLILWQTNKESSNKVTKFNKKFKIVESEKYIKVNETEQEDPWNFAKHSSIVYTWANGSIKEHQELYNKYKYNDTSLKMSFQRFRDNDELRHALRSYSKHMSWHRGNIFLVVPDGHIPHWINLKHPRLRIIFQSSIVDEEDNPTFNTNAIEQNFYRIPGISDQFIAINDDIFFGRDIEPQDFFTLDKGVNFFFGNIPIDLKKIYSHHVIASRQTTAKVLVNKYNITENIFATRHAPFVYHKAAFPILKEIFKQELKTTSTHKFRHVQDIVFPILHHYALMHEKKLKGLKYKFLEMKEMKGLKMLAVSDNEKRVLEEFEKIEIEKPKFFNLNDDYTKKHIAYLMKLFLFKSFPEKSPFET
;
A
#
# COMPACT_ATOMS: atom_id res chain seq x y z
N MET A 1 -70.27 -43.47 40.76
CA MET A 1 -69.93 -44.80 40.19
C MET A 1 -68.54 -44.72 39.59
N LYS A 2 -67.57 -45.44 40.19
CA LYS A 2 -66.21 -45.84 39.76
C LYS A 2 -65.16 -44.79 39.31
N PHE A 3 -64.11 -44.68 40.14
CA PHE A 3 -62.73 -44.30 39.80
C PHE A 3 -62.03 -45.38 38.97
N VAL A 4 -61.17 -45.00 38.01
CA VAL A 4 -59.91 -45.70 37.65
C VAL A 4 -58.88 -44.68 37.08
N ASN A 5 -57.65 -44.77 37.60
CA ASN A 5 -56.42 -44.04 37.23
C ASN A 5 -55.92 -44.29 35.80
N TYR A 6 -55.25 -43.31 35.19
CA TYR A 6 -54.00 -43.50 34.42
C TYR A 6 -53.15 -42.20 34.42
N ARG A 7 -52.27 -42.07 35.41
CA ARG A 7 -50.97 -41.37 35.29
C ARG A 7 -49.97 -42.37 34.69
N THR A 8 -48.86 -41.86 34.14
CA THR A 8 -47.68 -42.55 33.58
C THR A 8 -47.74 -42.94 32.10
N SER A 9 -47.36 -42.01 31.20
CA SER A 9 -46.78 -42.38 29.90
C SER A 9 -45.86 -41.33 29.24
N HIS A 10 -45.64 -40.15 29.83
CA HIS A 10 -44.79 -39.11 29.21
C HIS A 10 -43.49 -38.74 29.94
N LEU A 11 -43.20 -39.30 31.13
CA LEU A 11 -41.91 -39.07 31.81
C LEU A 11 -40.86 -40.17 31.58
N THR A 12 -41.27 -41.38 31.14
CA THR A 12 -40.34 -42.49 30.85
C THR A 12 -39.66 -42.36 29.49
N SER A 13 -40.33 -41.75 28.50
CA SER A 13 -39.79 -41.60 27.14
C SER A 13 -38.67 -40.55 27.04
N LEU A 14 -38.66 -39.53 27.91
CA LEU A 14 -37.63 -38.48 27.88
C LEU A 14 -36.32 -38.94 28.55
N ILE A 15 -36.41 -39.77 29.59
CA ILE A 15 -35.23 -40.35 30.28
C ILE A 15 -34.56 -41.41 29.38
N LEU A 16 -35.34 -42.21 28.65
CA LEU A 16 -34.80 -43.18 27.68
C LEU A 16 -34.04 -42.49 26.53
N LEU A 17 -34.52 -41.33 26.05
CA LEU A 17 -33.85 -40.57 24.99
C LEU A 17 -32.48 -40.01 25.44
N ILE A 18 -32.40 -39.53 26.69
CA ILE A 18 -31.16 -38.97 27.27
C ILE A 18 -30.14 -40.09 27.53
N VAL A 19 -30.58 -41.28 27.93
CA VAL A 19 -29.69 -42.44 28.10
C VAL A 19 -29.17 -42.96 26.75
N LEU A 20 -30.02 -43.00 25.71
CA LEU A 20 -29.62 -43.37 24.35
C LEU A 20 -28.61 -42.38 23.74
N LEU A 21 -28.83 -41.07 23.92
CA LEU A 21 -27.89 -40.03 23.45
C LEU A 21 -26.52 -40.11 24.15
N ASN A 22 -26.49 -40.40 25.45
CA ASN A 22 -25.23 -40.59 26.18
C ASN A 22 -24.50 -41.91 25.81
N LEU A 23 -25.24 -42.98 25.49
CA LEU A 23 -24.66 -44.23 24.98
C LEU A 23 -24.06 -44.08 23.57
N ILE A 24 -24.69 -43.29 22.70
CA ILE A 24 -24.19 -42.98 21.34
C ILE A 24 -22.92 -42.09 21.42
N LEU A 25 -22.90 -41.11 22.33
CA LEU A 25 -21.71 -40.27 22.59
C LEU A 25 -20.57 -41.06 23.26
N TRP A 26 -20.89 -42.10 24.04
CA TRP A 26 -19.88 -43.00 24.62
C TRP A 26 -19.34 -44.02 23.61
N GLN A 27 -20.18 -44.57 22.71
CA GLN A 27 -19.72 -45.47 21.64
C GLN A 27 -18.86 -44.76 20.59
N THR A 28 -19.20 -43.53 20.21
CA THR A 28 -18.42 -42.74 19.23
C THR A 28 -17.06 -42.28 19.76
N ASN A 29 -16.92 -42.09 21.08
CA ASN A 29 -15.64 -41.80 21.74
C ASN A 29 -14.77 -43.05 22.01
N LYS A 30 -15.35 -44.27 21.97
CA LYS A 30 -14.61 -45.53 22.17
C LYS A 30 -14.10 -46.14 20.86
N GLU A 31 -14.68 -45.77 19.71
CA GLU A 31 -14.21 -46.17 18.38
C GLU A 31 -13.13 -45.23 17.79
N SER A 32 -13.04 -43.99 18.27
CA SER A 32 -11.97 -43.04 17.92
C SER A 32 -10.69 -43.26 18.75
N SER A 33 -10.77 -43.86 19.95
CA SER A 33 -9.61 -44.19 20.79
C SER A 33 -8.94 -45.54 20.47
N ASN A 34 -9.53 -46.36 19.59
CA ASN A 34 -9.00 -47.69 19.21
C ASN A 34 -8.48 -47.78 17.76
N LYS A 35 -8.55 -46.69 16.97
CA LYS A 35 -7.93 -46.60 15.64
C LYS A 35 -6.60 -45.81 15.61
N VAL A 36 -6.32 -45.01 16.64
CA VAL A 36 -5.03 -44.29 16.79
C VAL A 36 -3.93 -45.19 17.39
N THR A 37 -4.30 -46.28 18.08
CA THR A 37 -3.37 -47.21 18.75
C THR A 37 -3.00 -48.45 17.94
N LYS A 38 -3.47 -48.58 16.69
CA LYS A 38 -3.14 -49.72 15.81
C LYS A 38 -2.37 -49.35 14.53
N PHE A 39 -2.07 -48.06 14.31
CA PHE A 39 -1.25 -47.60 13.18
C PHE A 39 0.25 -47.44 13.53
N ASN A 40 0.62 -47.46 14.82
CA ASN A 40 2.00 -47.27 15.31
C ASN A 40 2.76 -48.56 15.66
N LYS A 41 2.40 -49.71 15.07
CA LYS A 41 3.15 -50.98 15.23
C LYS A 41 3.51 -51.61 13.88
N LYS A 42 4.31 -50.91 13.06
CA LYS A 42 5.03 -51.57 11.96
C LYS A 42 6.26 -50.85 11.40
N PHE A 43 7.01 -50.11 12.22
CA PHE A 43 8.37 -49.69 11.88
C PHE A 43 9.32 -49.97 13.05
N LYS A 44 10.25 -50.91 12.84
CA LYS A 44 11.41 -51.12 13.70
C LYS A 44 12.32 -49.91 13.55
N ILE A 45 12.40 -49.07 14.56
CA ILE A 45 13.52 -48.14 14.72
C ILE A 45 14.48 -48.82 15.69
N VAL A 46 15.68 -49.10 15.19
CA VAL A 46 16.85 -49.46 16.01
C VAL A 46 17.36 -48.14 16.60
N GLU A 47 17.28 -48.00 17.91
CA GLU A 47 17.92 -46.90 18.63
C GLU A 47 19.44 -47.09 18.58
N SER A 48 20.13 -46.13 17.97
CA SER A 48 21.50 -45.79 18.34
C SER A 48 21.54 -44.30 18.63
N GLU A 49 21.72 -43.98 19.90
CA GLU A 49 21.94 -42.64 20.42
C GLU A 49 23.15 -41.99 19.73
N LYS A 50 22.89 -40.91 18.99
CA LYS A 50 23.82 -39.78 18.88
C LYS A 50 23.00 -38.53 19.09
N TYR A 51 23.17 -37.93 20.27
CA TYR A 51 22.79 -36.56 20.55
C TYR A 51 23.43 -35.64 19.51
N ILE A 52 22.69 -35.26 18.49
CA ILE A 52 22.99 -34.03 17.75
C ILE A 52 22.34 -32.92 18.58
N LYS A 53 23.15 -32.25 19.39
CA LYS A 53 22.81 -30.87 19.79
C LYS A 53 22.77 -30.06 18.50
N VAL A 54 21.58 -29.87 17.94
CA VAL A 54 21.36 -28.84 16.94
C VAL A 54 21.38 -27.52 17.71
N ASN A 55 22.58 -26.97 17.88
CA ASN A 55 22.73 -25.53 18.10
C ASN A 55 22.52 -24.86 16.73
N GLU A 56 21.29 -24.90 16.23
CA GLU A 56 20.86 -23.90 15.26
C GLU A 56 20.53 -22.66 16.09
N THR A 57 21.49 -21.74 16.17
CA THR A 57 21.12 -20.35 16.31
C THR A 57 20.18 -20.07 15.14
N GLU A 58 18.85 -20.02 15.36
CA GLU A 58 17.92 -19.47 14.38
C GLU A 58 18.46 -18.10 14.01
N GLN A 59 19.10 -18.02 12.84
CA GLN A 59 19.62 -16.77 12.34
C GLN A 59 18.39 -15.94 12.05
N GLU A 60 18.13 -14.96 12.92
CA GLU A 60 16.97 -14.07 12.83
C GLU A 60 16.90 -13.57 11.38
N ASP A 61 15.80 -13.86 10.69
CA ASP A 61 15.62 -13.50 9.29
C ASP A 61 15.95 -12.02 9.13
N PRO A 62 17.00 -11.66 8.36
CA PRO A 62 17.45 -10.27 8.28
C PRO A 62 16.38 -9.35 7.66
N TRP A 63 15.38 -9.93 6.99
CA TRP A 63 14.25 -9.21 6.41
C TRP A 63 13.02 -9.17 7.32
N ASN A 64 13.09 -9.66 8.56
CA ASN A 64 11.94 -9.67 9.47
C ASN A 64 11.34 -8.26 9.66
N PHE A 65 12.19 -7.22 9.72
CA PHE A 65 11.74 -5.84 9.78
C PHE A 65 10.97 -5.42 8.51
N ALA A 66 11.45 -5.81 7.32
CA ALA A 66 10.83 -5.50 6.05
C ALA A 66 9.50 -6.24 5.93
N LYS A 67 9.45 -7.53 6.26
CA LYS A 67 8.22 -8.34 6.28
C LYS A 67 7.11 -7.70 7.09
N HIS A 68 7.44 -7.03 8.20
CA HIS A 68 6.49 -6.35 9.08
C HIS A 68 6.39 -4.84 8.87
N SER A 69 7.06 -4.30 7.85
CA SER A 69 6.91 -2.89 7.46
C SER A 69 5.48 -2.58 7.03
N SER A 70 5.09 -1.31 7.07
CA SER A 70 3.76 -0.88 6.67
C SER A 70 3.77 -0.54 5.19
N ILE A 71 2.65 -0.79 4.51
CA ILE A 71 2.36 -0.25 3.18
C ILE A 71 1.24 0.77 3.31
N VAL A 72 1.45 1.98 2.82
CA VAL A 72 0.46 3.05 2.75
C VAL A 72 0.01 3.19 1.30
N TYR A 73 -1.21 2.75 0.99
CA TYR A 73 -1.87 3.06 -0.27
C TYR A 73 -2.61 4.38 -0.17
N THR A 74 -2.54 5.19 -1.22
CA THR A 74 -3.44 6.35 -1.39
C THR A 74 -4.46 6.06 -2.47
N TRP A 75 -5.71 6.47 -2.24
CA TRP A 75 -6.77 6.37 -3.24
C TRP A 75 -7.85 7.41 -2.97
N ALA A 76 -8.46 7.91 -4.04
CA ALA A 76 -9.62 8.78 -3.94
C ALA A 76 -10.62 8.45 -5.05
N ASN A 77 -11.85 8.10 -4.68
CA ASN A 77 -12.93 7.99 -5.64
C ASN A 77 -13.48 9.36 -6.09
N GLY A 78 -13.04 9.82 -7.26
CA GLY A 78 -13.56 11.03 -7.87
C GLY A 78 -15.02 10.97 -8.32
N SER A 79 -15.64 9.79 -8.41
CA SER A 79 -17.03 9.64 -8.87
C SER A 79 -18.07 9.88 -7.78
N ILE A 80 -17.66 10.02 -6.51
CA ILE A 80 -18.58 10.29 -5.39
C ILE A 80 -19.12 11.72 -5.51
N LYS A 81 -20.44 11.88 -5.42
CA LYS A 81 -21.11 13.18 -5.64
C LYS A 81 -20.70 14.22 -4.61
N GLU A 82 -20.69 13.85 -3.33
CA GLU A 82 -20.30 14.70 -2.21
C GLU A 82 -18.83 15.15 -2.36
N HIS A 83 -17.96 14.27 -2.87
CA HIS A 83 -16.58 14.61 -3.18
C HIS A 83 -16.47 15.62 -4.32
N GLN A 84 -17.25 15.46 -5.40
CA GLN A 84 -17.29 16.40 -6.51
C GLN A 84 -17.80 17.77 -6.07
N GLU A 85 -18.85 17.81 -5.25
CA GLU A 85 -19.39 19.06 -4.69
C GLU A 85 -18.34 19.77 -3.83
N LEU A 86 -17.66 19.05 -2.94
CA LEU A 86 -16.58 19.59 -2.11
C LEU A 86 -15.40 20.07 -2.95
N TYR A 87 -14.95 19.26 -3.93
CA TYR A 87 -13.88 19.61 -4.87
C TYR A 87 -14.22 20.89 -5.62
N ASN A 88 -15.44 20.99 -6.19
CA ASN A 88 -15.88 22.14 -6.95
C ASN A 88 -16.02 23.40 -6.09
N LYS A 89 -16.45 23.27 -4.82
CA LYS A 89 -16.51 24.38 -3.86
C LYS A 89 -15.13 25.03 -3.67
N TYR A 90 -14.08 24.25 -3.46
CA TYR A 90 -12.72 24.79 -3.29
C TYR A 90 -12.07 25.21 -4.60
N LYS A 91 -12.35 24.49 -5.69
CA LYS A 91 -11.83 24.83 -7.01
C LYS A 91 -12.40 26.13 -7.56
N TYR A 92 -13.66 26.45 -7.29
CA TYR A 92 -14.25 27.73 -7.72
C TYR A 92 -13.46 28.93 -7.20
N ASN A 93 -12.84 28.78 -6.02
CA ASN A 93 -11.98 29.80 -5.42
C ASN A 93 -10.57 29.87 -6.04
N ASP A 94 -10.23 28.97 -6.98
CA ASP A 94 -8.96 28.90 -7.69
C ASP A 94 -9.18 28.83 -9.21
N THR A 95 -9.26 30.00 -9.83
CA THR A 95 -9.50 30.18 -11.27
C THR A 95 -8.35 29.69 -12.15
N SER A 96 -7.20 29.32 -11.59
CA SER A 96 -6.05 28.82 -12.33
C SER A 96 -6.19 27.35 -12.76
N LEU A 97 -7.15 26.62 -12.19
CA LEU A 97 -7.30 25.18 -12.38
C LEU A 97 -8.23 24.82 -13.53
N LYS A 98 -7.69 24.18 -14.58
CA LYS A 98 -8.50 23.58 -15.66
C LYS A 98 -9.36 22.42 -15.15
N MET A 99 -10.54 22.24 -15.74
CA MET A 99 -11.41 21.10 -15.46
C MET A 99 -10.85 19.84 -16.11
N SER A 100 -10.48 18.86 -15.29
CA SER A 100 -10.00 17.56 -15.73
C SER A 100 -11.02 16.50 -15.32
N PHE A 101 -11.84 16.07 -16.27
CA PHE A 101 -12.83 15.00 -16.08
C PHE A 101 -12.20 13.69 -15.57
N GLN A 102 -10.90 13.50 -15.81
CA GLN A 102 -10.10 12.38 -15.29
C GLN A 102 -10.13 12.33 -13.76
N ARG A 103 -10.22 13.48 -13.08
CA ARG A 103 -10.27 13.55 -11.61
C ARG A 103 -11.59 13.06 -11.00
N PHE A 104 -12.58 12.74 -11.83
CA PHE A 104 -13.92 12.33 -11.39
C PHE A 104 -14.25 10.86 -11.70
N ARG A 105 -13.27 10.05 -12.14
CA ARG A 105 -13.50 8.62 -12.41
C ARG A 105 -12.62 7.73 -11.55
N ASP A 106 -13.14 6.53 -11.30
CA ASP A 106 -12.46 5.41 -10.67
C ASP A 106 -12.53 4.23 -11.65
N ASN A 107 -11.39 3.70 -12.06
CA ASN A 107 -11.29 2.60 -13.02
C ASN A 107 -10.89 1.27 -12.37
N ASP A 108 -11.13 1.11 -11.07
CA ASP A 108 -10.74 -0.07 -10.29
C ASP A 108 -9.22 -0.27 -10.20
N GLU A 109 -8.41 0.79 -10.37
CA GLU A 109 -6.96 0.75 -10.28
C GLU A 109 -6.51 0.20 -8.91
N LEU A 110 -7.02 0.76 -7.81
CA LEU A 110 -6.69 0.30 -6.45
C LEU A 110 -6.99 -1.20 -6.27
N ARG A 111 -8.11 -1.68 -6.81
CA ARG A 111 -8.51 -3.08 -6.70
C ARG A 111 -7.44 -3.98 -7.34
N HIS A 112 -7.01 -3.65 -8.55
CA HIS A 112 -6.01 -4.42 -9.27
C HIS A 112 -4.59 -4.19 -8.73
N ALA A 113 -4.31 -3.02 -8.13
CA ALA A 113 -3.07 -2.77 -7.40
C ALA A 113 -2.94 -3.72 -6.22
N LEU A 114 -3.98 -3.91 -5.40
CA LEU A 114 -4.00 -4.86 -4.28
C LEU A 114 -3.93 -6.33 -4.73
N ARG A 115 -4.50 -6.67 -5.90
CA ARG A 115 -4.34 -8.00 -6.51
C ARG A 115 -2.91 -8.25 -6.97
N SER A 116 -2.30 -7.28 -7.65
CA SER A 116 -0.89 -7.37 -8.06
C SER A 116 0.04 -7.48 -6.85
N TYR A 117 -0.23 -6.73 -5.77
CA TYR A 117 0.45 -6.84 -4.48
C TYR A 117 0.33 -8.27 -3.93
N SER A 118 -0.89 -8.80 -3.86
CA SER A 118 -1.14 -10.13 -3.28
C SER A 118 -0.46 -11.25 -4.08
N LYS A 119 -0.35 -11.07 -5.39
CA LYS A 119 0.30 -12.01 -6.30
C LYS A 119 1.83 -11.97 -6.21
N HIS A 120 2.42 -10.77 -6.07
CA HIS A 120 3.85 -10.56 -6.28
C HIS A 120 4.66 -10.13 -5.05
N MET A 121 4.01 -9.81 -3.93
CA MET A 121 4.67 -9.46 -2.66
C MET A 121 4.36 -10.49 -1.57
N SER A 122 4.61 -11.76 -1.88
CA SER A 122 4.28 -12.91 -1.02
C SER A 122 5.06 -12.96 0.30
N TRP A 123 6.13 -12.16 0.45
CA TRP A 123 6.91 -12.03 1.69
C TRP A 123 6.30 -11.05 2.69
N HIS A 124 5.49 -10.08 2.25
CA HIS A 124 4.99 -9.01 3.12
C HIS A 124 3.88 -9.51 4.07
N ARG A 125 4.01 -9.19 5.35
CA ARG A 125 3.11 -9.58 6.46
C ARG A 125 2.60 -8.39 7.26
N GLY A 126 3.15 -7.20 7.06
CA GLY A 126 2.79 -5.99 7.80
C GLY A 126 1.43 -5.42 7.43
N ASN A 127 1.10 -4.31 8.09
CA ASN A 127 -0.17 -3.61 7.91
C ASN A 127 -0.24 -2.89 6.56
N ILE A 128 -1.41 -2.90 5.97
CA ILE A 128 -1.78 -2.06 4.83
C ILE A 128 -2.71 -0.96 5.35
N PHE A 129 -2.27 0.28 5.18
CA PHE A 129 -3.06 1.47 5.46
C PHE A 129 -3.59 2.02 4.13
N LEU A 130 -4.89 2.19 4.02
CA LEU A 130 -5.52 2.82 2.86
C LEU A 130 -5.94 4.23 3.26
N VAL A 131 -5.16 5.23 2.83
CA VAL A 131 -5.38 6.65 3.10
C VAL A 131 -6.32 7.23 2.05
N VAL A 132 -7.46 7.73 2.51
CA VAL A 132 -8.59 8.11 1.65
C VAL A 132 -9.27 9.39 2.14
N PRO A 133 -9.91 10.17 1.27
CA PRO A 133 -10.80 11.24 1.72
C PRO A 133 -11.91 10.67 2.62
N ASP A 134 -12.43 11.50 3.52
CA ASP A 134 -13.48 11.12 4.46
C ASP A 134 -14.70 10.52 3.75
N GLY A 135 -15.15 9.34 4.22
CA GLY A 135 -16.27 8.61 3.62
C GLY A 135 -15.94 7.79 2.37
N HIS A 136 -14.72 7.88 1.83
CA HIS A 136 -14.33 7.09 0.66
C HIS A 136 -13.94 5.67 1.06
N ILE A 137 -14.88 4.74 0.98
CA ILE A 137 -14.62 3.31 1.24
C ILE A 137 -14.99 2.52 -0.02
N PRO A 138 -14.04 1.81 -0.68
CA PRO A 138 -14.38 1.00 -1.84
C PRO A 138 -15.38 -0.09 -1.46
N HIS A 139 -16.49 -0.22 -2.18
CA HIS A 139 -17.58 -1.14 -1.82
C HIS A 139 -17.16 -2.63 -1.81
N TRP A 140 -16.06 -2.96 -2.48
CA TRP A 140 -15.52 -4.32 -2.61
C TRP A 140 -14.46 -4.65 -1.55
N ILE A 141 -14.06 -3.69 -0.71
CA ILE A 141 -12.96 -3.87 0.24
C ILE A 141 -13.41 -4.70 1.45
N ASN A 142 -12.58 -5.65 1.87
CA ASN A 142 -12.79 -6.48 3.05
C ASN A 142 -12.34 -5.75 4.32
N LEU A 143 -13.25 -4.99 4.92
CA LEU A 143 -13.01 -4.27 6.19
C LEU A 143 -12.71 -5.19 7.40
N LYS A 144 -12.96 -6.50 7.29
CA LYS A 144 -12.66 -7.47 8.36
C LYS A 144 -11.23 -8.02 8.27
N HIS A 145 -10.48 -7.70 7.23
CA HIS A 145 -9.12 -8.21 7.08
C HIS A 145 -8.20 -7.63 8.15
N PRO A 146 -7.52 -8.44 8.99
CA PRO A 146 -6.84 -7.98 10.20
C PRO A 146 -5.66 -7.04 9.94
N ARG A 147 -5.09 -7.08 8.73
CA ARG A 147 -3.97 -6.22 8.31
C ARG A 147 -4.40 -4.95 7.58
N LEU A 148 -5.67 -4.77 7.26
CA LEU A 148 -6.13 -3.61 6.49
C LEU A 148 -6.73 -2.57 7.43
N ARG A 149 -6.31 -1.31 7.29
CA ARG A 149 -6.83 -0.18 8.06
C ARG A 149 -7.16 0.96 7.12
N ILE A 150 -8.38 1.46 7.18
CA ILE A 150 -8.78 2.70 6.49
C ILE A 150 -8.33 3.88 7.34
N ILE A 151 -7.64 4.84 6.73
CA ILE A 151 -7.21 6.07 7.38
C ILE A 151 -7.83 7.24 6.62
N PHE A 152 -8.70 7.99 7.27
CA PHE A 152 -9.22 9.21 6.68
C PHE A 152 -8.16 10.31 6.69
N GLN A 153 -8.07 11.07 5.60
CA GLN A 153 -7.12 12.17 5.46
C GLN A 153 -7.25 13.19 6.60
N SER A 154 -8.49 13.48 7.03
CA SER A 154 -8.78 14.35 8.17
C SER A 154 -8.12 13.93 9.49
N SER A 155 -7.83 12.63 9.66
CA SER A 155 -7.23 12.10 10.89
C SER A 155 -5.71 12.30 10.97
N ILE A 156 -5.06 12.62 9.85
CA ILE A 156 -3.60 12.81 9.79
C ILE A 156 -3.19 14.23 9.36
N VAL A 157 -4.02 14.90 8.56
CA VAL A 157 -3.81 16.31 8.18
C VAL A 157 -4.32 17.22 9.30
N ASP A 158 -3.63 18.33 9.55
CA ASP A 158 -4.04 19.34 10.53
C ASP A 158 -5.46 19.87 10.20
N GLU A 159 -6.28 20.11 11.23
CA GLU A 159 -7.70 20.48 11.06
C GLU A 159 -7.89 21.70 10.15
N GLU A 160 -7.07 22.74 10.35
CA GLU A 160 -7.08 23.98 9.54
C GLU A 160 -6.76 23.76 8.04
N ASP A 161 -6.03 22.69 7.72
CA ASP A 161 -5.56 22.38 6.38
C ASP A 161 -6.54 21.42 5.65
N ASN A 162 -7.56 20.90 6.36
CA ASN A 162 -8.63 20.07 5.80
C ASN A 162 -9.75 20.89 5.11
N PRO A 163 -10.52 20.28 4.20
CA PRO A 163 -10.12 19.14 3.39
C PRO A 163 -8.95 19.53 2.47
N THR A 164 -8.22 18.56 1.92
CA THR A 164 -7.19 18.81 0.90
C THR A 164 -7.27 17.77 -0.21
N PHE A 165 -7.04 18.20 -1.45
CA PHE A 165 -6.93 17.34 -2.63
C PHE A 165 -5.48 17.27 -3.13
N ASN A 166 -4.55 17.82 -2.34
CA ASN A 166 -3.14 17.91 -2.68
C ASN A 166 -2.36 16.74 -2.09
N THR A 167 -1.92 15.82 -2.94
CA THR A 167 -1.09 14.68 -2.52
C THR A 167 0.15 15.12 -1.74
N ASN A 168 0.80 16.23 -2.12
CA ASN A 168 1.99 16.72 -1.41
C ASN A 168 1.65 17.13 0.04
N ALA A 169 0.48 17.74 0.25
CA ALA A 169 0.00 18.13 1.57
C ALA A 169 -0.39 16.92 2.45
N ILE A 170 -0.90 15.85 1.83
CA ILE A 170 -1.30 14.61 2.51
C ILE A 170 -0.06 13.78 2.89
N GLU A 171 0.85 13.54 1.94
CA GLU A 171 1.97 12.62 2.08
C GLU A 171 2.95 13.02 3.20
N GLN A 172 3.19 14.32 3.39
CA GLN A 172 4.01 14.84 4.50
C GLN A 172 3.46 14.54 5.91
N ASN A 173 2.27 13.95 6.01
CA ASN A 173 1.61 13.60 7.28
C ASN A 173 1.50 12.08 7.51
N PHE A 174 2.00 11.22 6.61
CA PHE A 174 1.91 9.75 6.77
C PHE A 174 2.52 9.23 8.08
N TYR A 175 3.54 9.88 8.62
CA TYR A 175 4.13 9.50 9.91
C TYR A 175 3.16 9.56 11.11
N ARG A 176 2.04 10.28 10.96
CA ARG A 176 0.99 10.40 11.98
C ARG A 176 0.01 9.23 11.97
N ILE A 177 0.07 8.35 10.96
CA ILE A 177 -0.78 7.15 10.89
C ILE A 177 -0.55 6.29 12.14
N PRO A 178 -1.58 6.02 12.96
CA PRO A 178 -1.43 5.21 14.16
C PRO A 178 -0.95 3.80 13.84
N GLY A 179 0.15 3.38 14.47
CA GLY A 179 0.73 2.06 14.26
C GLY A 179 1.54 1.90 12.97
N ILE A 180 1.86 2.99 12.26
CA ILE A 180 2.82 2.92 11.13
C ILE A 180 4.22 2.59 11.65
N SER A 181 4.88 1.67 10.96
CA SER A 181 6.23 1.18 11.25
C SER A 181 7.30 2.27 11.05
N ASP A 182 8.48 2.08 11.65
CA ASP A 182 9.59 3.03 11.54
C ASP A 182 10.11 3.18 10.12
N GLN A 183 10.01 2.13 9.32
CA GLN A 183 10.22 2.15 7.89
C GLN A 183 8.97 1.65 7.18
N PHE A 184 8.52 2.36 6.15
CA PHE A 184 7.28 2.03 5.45
C PHE A 184 7.38 2.39 3.96
N ILE A 185 6.51 1.75 3.17
CA ILE A 185 6.41 1.94 1.73
C ILE A 185 5.11 2.71 1.46
N ALA A 186 5.19 3.83 0.76
CA ALA A 186 4.04 4.58 0.25
C ALA A 186 3.85 4.30 -1.24
N ILE A 187 2.61 4.01 -1.64
CA ILE A 187 2.24 3.56 -2.98
C ILE A 187 0.96 4.28 -3.40
N ASN A 188 0.90 4.75 -4.64
CA ASN A 188 -0.35 5.24 -5.23
C ASN A 188 -1.20 4.07 -5.74
N ASP A 189 -2.50 4.28 -5.89
CA ASP A 189 -3.45 3.34 -6.48
C ASP A 189 -3.13 2.95 -7.93
N ASP A 190 -2.37 3.78 -8.65
CA ASP A 190 -1.95 3.56 -10.03
C ASP A 190 -0.62 2.79 -10.17
N ILE A 191 -0.07 2.22 -9.09
CA ILE A 191 1.17 1.41 -9.12
C ILE A 191 0.83 -0.09 -9.01
N PHE A 192 1.36 -0.87 -9.96
CA PHE A 192 1.15 -2.31 -10.06
C PHE A 192 2.48 -3.06 -10.08
N PHE A 193 2.47 -4.31 -9.61
CA PHE A 193 3.62 -5.21 -9.65
C PHE A 193 3.46 -6.21 -10.80
N GLY A 194 4.38 -6.23 -11.77
CA GLY A 194 4.28 -7.11 -12.95
C GLY A 194 4.96 -8.47 -12.79
N ARG A 195 5.77 -8.64 -11.73
CA ARG A 195 6.47 -9.87 -11.35
C ARG A 195 6.81 -9.82 -9.86
N ASP A 196 7.28 -10.95 -9.32
CA ASP A 196 7.63 -11.08 -7.91
C ASP A 196 8.69 -10.04 -7.50
N ILE A 197 8.44 -9.44 -6.33
CA ILE A 197 9.23 -8.37 -5.73
C ILE A 197 9.82 -8.89 -4.44
N GLU A 198 11.05 -8.51 -4.16
CA GLU A 198 11.78 -8.93 -2.96
C GLU A 198 11.94 -7.77 -1.98
N PRO A 199 12.15 -8.03 -0.67
CA PRO A 199 12.40 -6.97 0.31
C PRO A 199 13.52 -6.00 -0.10
N GLN A 200 14.56 -6.53 -0.75
CA GLN A 200 15.72 -5.79 -1.24
C GLN A 200 15.42 -4.78 -2.35
N ASP A 201 14.23 -4.85 -2.97
CA ASP A 201 13.77 -3.83 -3.91
C ASP A 201 13.44 -2.51 -3.19
N PHE A 202 13.06 -2.56 -1.92
CA PHE A 202 12.69 -1.39 -1.12
C PHE A 202 13.71 -1.02 -0.05
N PHE A 203 14.40 -2.03 0.50
CA PHE A 203 15.25 -1.88 1.67
C PHE A 203 16.64 -2.47 1.45
N THR A 204 17.58 -2.14 2.33
CA THR A 204 18.87 -2.82 2.44
C THR A 204 18.93 -3.67 3.71
N LEU A 205 19.85 -4.64 3.76
CA LEU A 205 20.03 -5.52 4.93
C LEU A 205 20.39 -4.75 6.21
N ASP A 206 21.07 -3.61 6.09
CA ASP A 206 21.38 -2.71 7.21
C ASP A 206 20.23 -1.73 7.52
N LYS A 207 18.99 -2.08 7.15
CA LYS A 207 17.77 -1.31 7.37
C LYS A 207 17.81 0.08 6.72
N GLY A 208 18.39 0.18 5.54
CA GLY A 208 18.30 1.36 4.70
C GLY A 208 17.06 1.36 3.81
N VAL A 209 16.69 2.54 3.32
CA VAL A 209 15.61 2.72 2.34
C VAL A 209 16.19 2.98 0.94
N ASN A 210 15.62 2.38 -0.09
CA ASN A 210 16.07 2.55 -1.47
C ASN A 210 15.43 3.80 -2.11
N PHE A 211 16.24 4.58 -2.82
CA PHE A 211 15.80 5.76 -3.54
C PHE A 211 15.67 5.49 -5.03
N PHE A 212 14.48 5.75 -5.58
CA PHE A 212 14.17 5.62 -7.00
C PHE A 212 14.28 6.97 -7.70
N PHE A 213 15.50 7.46 -7.94
CA PHE A 213 15.69 8.72 -8.66
C PHE A 213 15.69 8.55 -10.18
N GLY A 214 15.26 9.59 -10.89
CA GLY A 214 15.43 9.69 -12.33
C GLY A 214 16.88 9.99 -12.71
N ASN A 215 17.14 10.02 -14.01
CA ASN A 215 18.45 10.37 -14.58
C ASN A 215 18.48 11.75 -15.23
N ILE A 216 17.36 12.48 -15.25
CA ILE A 216 17.26 13.83 -15.80
C ILE A 216 17.32 14.82 -14.62
N PRO A 217 18.37 15.68 -14.56
CA PRO A 217 18.46 16.70 -13.53
C PRO A 217 17.27 17.66 -13.56
N ILE A 218 16.87 18.13 -12.38
CA ILE A 218 15.90 19.21 -12.25
C ILE A 218 16.59 20.52 -12.67
N ASP A 219 16.12 21.11 -13.76
CA ASP A 219 16.60 22.43 -14.19
C ASP A 219 16.15 23.50 -13.20
N LEU A 220 17.09 24.17 -12.54
CA LEU A 220 16.81 25.22 -11.54
C LEU A 220 16.67 26.62 -12.16
N LYS A 221 17.10 26.79 -13.42
CA LYS A 221 17.20 28.09 -14.09
C LYS A 221 15.93 28.43 -14.87
N LYS A 222 15.26 27.41 -15.45
CA LYS A 222 13.98 27.62 -16.15
C LYS A 222 12.86 28.01 -15.19
N ILE A 223 11.80 28.61 -15.72
CA ILE A 223 10.57 28.84 -14.97
C ILE A 223 9.50 27.92 -15.56
N TYR A 224 8.87 27.12 -14.71
CA TYR A 224 7.82 26.19 -15.10
C TYR A 224 6.49 26.63 -14.51
N SER A 225 5.44 26.65 -15.34
CA SER A 225 4.07 26.91 -14.89
C SER A 225 3.31 25.61 -14.56
N HIS A 226 3.77 24.46 -15.07
CA HIS A 226 3.14 23.18 -14.78
C HIS A 226 3.46 22.74 -13.34
N HIS A 227 2.44 22.70 -12.48
CA HIS A 227 2.56 22.47 -11.03
C HIS A 227 3.44 21.27 -10.65
N VAL A 228 3.40 20.13 -11.37
CA VAL A 228 4.26 18.97 -11.06
C VAL A 228 5.74 19.26 -11.30
N ILE A 229 6.09 19.96 -12.37
CA ILE A 229 7.50 20.25 -12.69
C ILE A 229 7.98 21.40 -11.80
N ALA A 230 7.13 22.40 -11.59
CA ALA A 230 7.44 23.55 -10.77
C ALA A 230 7.64 23.19 -9.29
N SER A 231 6.79 22.35 -8.69
CA SER A 231 6.95 21.89 -7.29
C SER A 231 8.24 21.09 -7.08
N ARG A 232 8.63 20.24 -8.05
CA ARG A 232 9.95 19.56 -8.03
C ARG A 232 11.09 20.58 -8.04
N GLN A 233 11.00 21.61 -8.88
CA GLN A 233 11.98 22.69 -8.91
C GLN A 233 12.01 23.50 -7.60
N THR A 234 10.85 23.85 -7.04
CA THR A 234 10.74 24.54 -5.74
C THR A 234 11.42 23.73 -4.64
N THR A 235 11.14 22.42 -4.58
CA THR A 235 11.79 21.51 -3.62
C THR A 235 13.31 21.49 -3.79
N ALA A 236 13.79 21.38 -5.03
CA ALA A 236 15.21 21.37 -5.33
C ALA A 236 15.89 22.69 -4.94
N LYS A 237 15.27 23.85 -5.20
CA LYS A 237 15.77 25.17 -4.78
C LYS A 237 15.89 25.28 -3.26
N VAL A 238 14.88 24.80 -2.53
CA VAL A 238 14.88 24.76 -1.06
C VAL A 238 16.03 23.91 -0.54
N LEU A 239 16.24 22.72 -1.12
CA LEU A 239 17.35 21.83 -0.75
C LEU A 239 18.73 22.44 -1.05
N VAL A 240 18.93 23.03 -2.24
CA VAL A 240 20.19 23.71 -2.61
C VAL A 240 20.50 24.82 -1.62
N ASN A 241 19.52 25.68 -1.32
CA ASN A 241 19.72 26.80 -0.40
C ASN A 241 19.99 26.32 1.03
N LYS A 242 19.32 25.25 1.47
CA LYS A 242 19.48 24.73 2.83
C LYS A 242 20.83 24.04 3.05
N TYR A 243 21.29 23.28 2.06
CA TYR A 243 22.42 22.35 2.21
C TYR A 243 23.66 22.72 1.38
N ASN A 244 23.60 23.81 0.60
CA ASN A 244 24.67 24.20 -0.34
C ASN A 244 25.04 23.08 -1.32
N ILE A 245 24.04 22.35 -1.81
CA ILE A 245 24.21 21.28 -2.80
C ILE A 245 24.73 21.89 -4.10
N THR A 246 25.84 21.34 -4.61
CA THR A 246 26.49 21.83 -5.85
C THR A 246 26.32 20.86 -7.01
N GLU A 247 26.01 19.61 -6.71
CA GLU A 247 25.68 18.55 -7.63
C GLU A 247 24.25 18.65 -8.17
N ASN A 248 23.96 17.86 -9.20
CA ASN A 248 22.63 17.78 -9.78
C ASN A 248 21.62 17.17 -8.80
N ILE A 249 20.46 17.81 -8.67
CA ILE A 249 19.30 17.23 -7.98
C ILE A 249 18.40 16.52 -9.01
N PHE A 250 17.96 15.31 -8.68
CA PHE A 250 17.11 14.49 -9.52
C PHE A 250 15.72 14.33 -8.90
N ALA A 251 14.69 14.30 -9.75
CA ALA A 251 13.34 14.00 -9.29
C ALA A 251 13.21 12.50 -8.97
N THR A 252 12.34 12.15 -8.03
CA THR A 252 11.95 10.76 -7.83
C THR A 252 11.14 10.25 -9.03
N ARG A 253 11.32 8.97 -9.37
CA ARG A 253 10.50 8.27 -10.36
C ARG A 253 9.13 7.98 -9.75
N HIS A 254 8.10 7.91 -10.60
CA HIS A 254 6.77 7.45 -10.20
C HIS A 254 6.85 5.94 -9.95
N ALA A 255 7.17 5.60 -8.71
CA ALA A 255 7.46 4.27 -8.19
C ALA A 255 7.11 4.29 -6.69
N PRO A 256 7.08 3.14 -5.99
CA PRO A 256 6.90 3.13 -4.55
C PRO A 256 7.94 4.01 -3.84
N PHE A 257 7.51 4.85 -2.90
CA PHE A 257 8.39 5.65 -2.07
C PHE A 257 8.64 4.93 -0.75
N VAL A 258 9.89 4.88 -0.32
CA VAL A 258 10.26 4.22 0.93
C VAL A 258 10.78 5.26 1.90
N TYR A 259 10.27 5.21 3.12
CA TYR A 259 10.44 6.26 4.12
C TYR A 259 11.00 5.74 5.43
N HIS A 260 11.87 6.55 6.04
CA HIS A 260 12.13 6.52 7.47
C HIS A 260 11.17 7.48 8.19
N LYS A 261 10.32 6.96 9.06
CA LYS A 261 9.37 7.72 9.88
C LYS A 261 10.06 8.77 10.75
N ALA A 262 11.22 8.42 11.31
CA ALA A 262 11.99 9.30 12.20
C ALA A 262 12.44 10.62 11.53
N ALA A 263 12.54 10.66 10.20
CA ALA A 263 12.90 11.88 9.48
C ALA A 263 11.78 12.92 9.49
N PHE A 264 10.51 12.51 9.49
CA PHE A 264 9.36 13.43 9.35
C PHE A 264 9.34 14.58 10.37
N PRO A 265 9.42 14.33 11.69
CA PRO A 265 9.42 15.43 12.67
C PRO A 265 10.61 16.37 12.50
N ILE A 266 11.79 15.84 12.15
CA ILE A 266 13.00 16.64 11.90
C ILE A 266 12.80 17.52 10.66
N LEU A 267 12.22 17.00 9.60
CA LEU A 267 11.91 17.77 8.38
C LEU A 267 10.83 18.82 8.63
N LYS A 268 9.80 18.51 9.43
CA LYS A 268 8.77 19.46 9.85
C LYS A 268 9.35 20.61 10.69
N GLU A 269 10.38 20.35 11.49
CA GLU A 269 11.13 21.38 12.22
C GLU A 269 11.95 22.26 11.27
N ILE A 270 12.75 21.63 10.39
CA ILE A 270 13.71 22.33 9.53
C ILE A 270 13.03 23.13 8.41
N PHE A 271 12.02 22.56 7.77
CA PHE A 271 11.31 23.11 6.61
C PHE A 271 9.89 23.54 6.97
N LYS A 272 9.72 24.03 8.20
CA LYS A 272 8.40 24.38 8.77
C LYS A 272 7.62 25.32 7.86
N GLN A 273 8.28 26.34 7.32
CA GLN A 273 7.61 27.36 6.49
C GLN A 273 7.16 26.78 5.16
N GLU A 274 8.03 26.06 4.46
CA GLU A 274 7.77 25.50 3.14
C GLU A 274 6.72 24.38 3.19
N LEU A 275 6.79 23.54 4.22
CA LEU A 275 5.81 22.48 4.45
C LEU A 275 4.45 23.05 4.89
N LYS A 276 4.41 24.13 5.69
CA LYS A 276 3.14 24.81 6.01
C LYS A 276 2.54 25.46 4.78
N THR A 277 3.33 26.13 3.94
CA THR A 277 2.87 26.66 2.64
C THR A 277 2.28 25.55 1.77
N THR A 278 2.91 24.37 1.73
CA THR A 278 2.37 23.21 0.99
C THR A 278 1.03 22.75 1.58
N SER A 279 0.90 22.70 2.92
CA SER A 279 -0.33 22.26 3.58
C SER A 279 -1.55 23.13 3.26
N THR A 280 -1.37 24.44 3.09
CA THR A 280 -2.49 25.37 2.88
C THR A 280 -3.07 25.28 1.46
N HIS A 281 -2.32 24.74 0.50
CA HIS A 281 -2.82 24.57 -0.86
C HIS A 281 -3.80 23.38 -0.95
N LYS A 282 -5.06 23.70 -1.30
CA LYS A 282 -6.12 22.69 -1.49
C LYS A 282 -5.88 21.81 -2.71
N PHE A 283 -5.19 22.32 -3.72
CA PHE A 283 -4.78 21.61 -4.93
C PHE A 283 -3.27 21.74 -5.13
N ARG A 284 -2.68 20.88 -5.95
CA ARG A 284 -1.23 20.93 -6.23
C ARG A 284 -0.84 22.30 -6.77
N HIS A 285 0.19 22.88 -6.19
CA HIS A 285 0.64 24.23 -6.49
C HIS A 285 2.13 24.26 -6.84
N VAL A 286 2.55 25.29 -7.59
CA VAL A 286 3.94 25.44 -8.04
C VAL A 286 4.93 25.62 -6.88
N GLN A 287 4.45 26.11 -5.73
CA GLN A 287 5.24 26.32 -4.52
C GLN A 287 5.24 25.10 -3.58
N ASP A 288 4.57 24.00 -3.95
CA ASP A 288 4.55 22.81 -3.12
C ASP A 288 5.93 22.18 -2.98
N ILE A 289 6.15 21.59 -1.82
CA ILE A 289 7.26 20.68 -1.58
C ILE A 289 6.83 19.25 -1.91
N VAL A 290 7.57 18.62 -2.81
CA VAL A 290 7.44 17.19 -3.13
C VAL A 290 8.17 16.41 -2.04
N PHE A 291 7.40 15.93 -1.06
CA PHE A 291 7.94 15.31 0.15
C PHE A 291 8.92 14.14 -0.09
N PRO A 292 8.72 13.24 -1.07
CA PRO A 292 9.72 12.21 -1.38
C PRO A 292 11.11 12.78 -1.71
N ILE A 293 11.16 13.85 -2.52
CA ILE A 293 12.42 14.51 -2.89
C ILE A 293 13.04 15.15 -1.64
N LEU A 294 12.24 15.87 -0.85
CA LEU A 294 12.71 16.49 0.39
C LEU A 294 13.32 15.45 1.34
N HIS A 295 12.59 14.35 1.59
CA HIS A 295 12.99 13.30 2.52
C HIS A 295 14.29 12.62 2.10
N HIS A 296 14.38 12.19 0.84
CA HIS A 296 15.54 11.45 0.34
C HIS A 296 16.81 12.30 0.31
N TYR A 297 16.72 13.56 -0.13
CA TYR A 297 17.88 14.46 -0.10
C TYR A 297 18.25 14.90 1.32
N ALA A 298 17.27 15.12 2.21
CA ALA A 298 17.60 15.44 3.58
C ALA A 298 18.30 14.28 4.30
N LEU A 299 17.95 13.02 4.03
CA LEU A 299 18.71 11.86 4.53
C LEU A 299 20.19 11.88 4.11
N MET A 300 20.50 12.44 2.94
CA MET A 300 21.86 12.53 2.41
C MET A 300 22.67 13.68 3.02
N HIS A 301 22.02 14.80 3.36
CA HIS A 301 22.71 16.05 3.71
C HIS A 301 22.49 16.53 5.16
N GLU A 302 21.41 16.13 5.81
CA GLU A 302 21.07 16.62 7.15
C GLU A 302 21.85 15.88 8.24
N LYS A 303 22.62 16.62 9.03
CA LYS A 303 23.43 16.07 10.13
C LYS A 303 22.57 15.35 11.16
N LYS A 304 21.37 15.87 11.47
CA LYS A 304 20.42 15.23 12.39
C LYS A 304 19.94 13.85 11.90
N LEU A 305 20.11 13.51 10.62
CA LEU A 305 19.63 12.27 10.00
C LEU A 305 20.74 11.25 9.69
N LYS A 306 22.02 11.53 10.00
CA LYS A 306 23.19 10.70 9.63
C LYS A 306 23.11 9.22 10.05
N GLY A 307 22.33 8.90 11.08
CA GLY A 307 22.13 7.51 11.54
C GLY A 307 21.19 6.68 10.66
N LEU A 308 20.33 7.33 9.87
CA LEU A 308 19.35 6.66 9.03
C LEU A 308 19.98 6.21 7.71
N LYS A 309 19.91 4.91 7.46
CA LYS A 309 20.55 4.29 6.29
C LYS A 309 19.72 4.48 5.03
N TYR A 310 20.39 4.56 3.89
CA TYR A 310 19.75 4.68 2.58
C TYR A 310 20.64 4.10 1.49
N LYS A 311 20.05 3.82 0.33
CA LYS A 311 20.76 3.41 -0.88
C LYS A 311 20.21 4.12 -2.10
N PHE A 312 21.10 4.73 -2.88
CA PHE A 312 20.78 5.19 -4.22
C PHE A 312 20.76 3.98 -5.16
N LEU A 313 19.65 3.78 -5.89
CA LEU A 313 19.60 2.73 -6.91
C LEU A 313 20.20 3.24 -8.21
N GLU A 314 21.10 2.48 -8.80
CA GLU A 314 21.60 2.77 -10.14
C GLU A 314 20.52 2.52 -11.20
N MET A 315 20.66 3.17 -12.36
CA MET A 315 19.74 2.98 -13.49
C MET A 315 19.58 1.52 -13.92
N LYS A 316 20.63 0.70 -13.76
CA LYS A 316 20.59 -0.73 -14.06
C LYS A 316 19.68 -1.51 -13.10
N GLU A 317 19.65 -1.13 -11.83
CA GLU A 317 18.79 -1.72 -10.79
C GLU A 317 17.32 -1.30 -10.98
N MET A 318 17.11 -0.16 -11.64
CA MET A 318 15.81 0.40 -11.99
C MET A 318 15.27 -0.01 -13.38
N LYS A 319 15.93 -0.94 -14.10
CA LYS A 319 15.51 -1.41 -15.44
C LYS A 319 14.11 -2.06 -15.49
N GLY A 320 13.45 -2.26 -14.35
CA GLY A 320 12.11 -2.80 -14.24
C GLY A 320 11.02 -1.79 -13.90
N LEU A 321 11.26 -0.48 -14.06
CA LEU A 321 10.28 0.59 -13.81
C LEU A 321 9.68 1.09 -15.12
N LYS A 322 8.36 0.99 -15.27
CA LYS A 322 7.64 1.43 -16.47
C LYS A 322 6.49 2.37 -16.15
N MET A 323 6.53 3.59 -16.67
CA MET A 323 5.43 4.54 -16.53
C MET A 323 4.73 4.69 -17.88
N LEU A 324 3.42 4.48 -17.91
CA LEU A 324 2.59 4.67 -19.09
C LEU A 324 1.56 5.77 -18.84
N ALA A 325 1.59 6.82 -19.67
CA ALA A 325 0.46 7.72 -19.81
C ALA A 325 -0.55 7.08 -20.78
N VAL A 326 -1.69 6.65 -20.25
CA VAL A 326 -2.77 6.06 -21.03
C VAL A 326 -3.51 7.20 -21.73
N SER A 327 -3.36 7.29 -23.05
CA SER A 327 -3.85 8.42 -23.86
C SER A 327 -4.94 7.98 -24.85
N ASP A 328 -5.54 8.93 -25.56
CA ASP A 328 -6.56 8.65 -26.60
C ASP A 328 -6.01 7.98 -27.88
N ASN A 329 -4.70 7.68 -27.92
CA ASN A 329 -4.07 6.89 -28.98
C ASN A 329 -4.16 5.39 -28.64
N GLU A 330 -5.26 4.77 -29.04
CA GLU A 330 -5.56 3.37 -28.80
C GLU A 330 -4.45 2.42 -29.25
N LYS A 331 -3.93 2.59 -30.47
CA LYS A 331 -2.85 1.74 -31.01
C LYS A 331 -1.63 1.75 -30.08
N ARG A 332 -1.18 2.94 -29.68
CA ARG A 332 -0.05 3.09 -28.75
C ARG A 332 -0.35 2.45 -27.39
N VAL A 333 -1.56 2.63 -26.86
CA VAL A 333 -1.95 2.05 -25.57
C VAL A 333 -1.91 0.52 -25.62
N LEU A 334 -2.47 -0.10 -26.67
CA LEU A 334 -2.44 -1.55 -26.86
C LEU A 334 -1.02 -2.09 -27.01
N GLU A 335 -0.16 -1.43 -27.80
CA GLU A 335 1.25 -1.78 -27.94
C GLU A 335 1.99 -1.72 -26.59
N GLU A 336 1.72 -0.70 -25.77
CA GLU A 336 2.33 -0.58 -24.45
C GLU A 336 1.81 -1.62 -23.45
N PHE A 337 0.53 -1.98 -23.51
CA PHE A 337 -0.03 -3.09 -22.73
C PHE A 337 0.63 -4.42 -23.10
N GLU A 338 0.74 -4.74 -24.39
CA GLU A 338 1.42 -5.95 -24.86
C GLU A 338 2.88 -5.98 -24.37
N LYS A 339 3.61 -4.87 -24.46
CA LYS A 339 4.97 -4.79 -23.91
C LYS A 339 5.00 -5.04 -22.39
N ILE A 340 4.04 -4.52 -21.62
CA ILE A 340 3.97 -4.81 -20.16
C ILE A 340 3.74 -6.29 -19.92
N GLU A 341 2.85 -6.95 -20.68
CA GLU A 341 2.58 -8.40 -20.54
C GLU A 341 3.81 -9.25 -20.86
N ILE A 342 4.60 -8.86 -21.87
CA ILE A 342 5.82 -9.55 -22.30
C ILE A 342 6.97 -9.28 -21.32
N GLU A 343 7.25 -8.01 -21.03
CA GLU A 343 8.41 -7.57 -20.23
C GLU A 343 8.26 -7.88 -18.75
N LYS A 344 7.02 -7.90 -18.23
CA LYS A 344 6.69 -8.08 -16.81
C LYS A 344 7.57 -7.19 -15.91
N PRO A 345 7.50 -5.86 -16.04
CA PRO A 345 8.30 -4.94 -15.23
C PRO A 345 8.08 -5.18 -13.74
N LYS A 346 9.09 -4.85 -12.91
CA LYS A 346 8.94 -4.96 -11.44
C LYS A 346 7.80 -4.08 -10.97
N PHE A 347 7.78 -2.84 -11.45
CA PHE A 347 6.70 -1.90 -11.19
C PHE A 347 6.28 -1.26 -12.49
N PHE A 348 4.97 -1.10 -12.66
CA PHE A 348 4.43 -0.27 -13.71
C PHE A 348 3.28 0.61 -13.24
N ASN A 349 3.03 1.67 -13.99
CA ASN A 349 2.02 2.66 -13.67
C ASN A 349 1.17 3.01 -14.88
N LEU A 350 -0.12 3.18 -14.65
CA LEU A 350 -1.10 3.55 -15.67
C LEU A 350 -1.71 4.91 -15.29
N ASN A 351 -1.12 6.00 -15.80
CA ASN A 351 -1.61 7.35 -15.52
C ASN A 351 -2.74 7.71 -16.50
N ASP A 352 -3.91 8.11 -15.98
CA ASP A 352 -5.06 8.54 -16.79
C ASP A 352 -4.77 9.89 -17.48
N ASP A 353 -4.60 9.85 -18.80
CA ASP A 353 -4.44 11.01 -19.68
C ASP A 353 -5.36 10.89 -20.92
N TYR A 354 -6.51 10.20 -20.77
CA TYR A 354 -7.44 9.94 -21.86
C TYR A 354 -8.81 10.61 -21.64
N THR A 355 -9.50 10.90 -22.73
CA THR A 355 -10.85 11.49 -22.71
C THR A 355 -11.91 10.52 -23.19
N LYS A 356 -11.55 9.58 -24.07
CA LYS A 356 -12.46 8.62 -24.69
C LYS A 356 -12.83 7.49 -23.73
N LYS A 357 -14.14 7.24 -23.57
CA LYS A 357 -14.68 6.21 -22.67
C LYS A 357 -14.19 4.79 -22.98
N HIS A 358 -13.96 4.45 -24.26
CA HIS A 358 -13.47 3.11 -24.61
C HIS A 358 -12.04 2.84 -24.14
N ILE A 359 -11.19 3.88 -23.98
CA ILE A 359 -9.84 3.70 -23.44
C ILE A 359 -9.90 3.25 -21.98
N ALA A 360 -10.86 3.74 -21.20
CA ALA A 360 -11.12 3.24 -19.85
C ALA A 360 -11.44 1.73 -19.86
N TYR A 361 -12.25 1.28 -20.82
CA TYR A 361 -12.61 -0.12 -20.95
C TYR A 361 -11.39 -0.99 -21.29
N LEU A 362 -10.53 -0.55 -22.22
CA LEU A 362 -9.29 -1.24 -22.55
C LEU A 362 -8.36 -1.36 -21.34
N MET A 363 -8.22 -0.28 -20.56
CA MET A 363 -7.42 -0.29 -19.34
C MET A 363 -7.98 -1.27 -18.30
N LYS A 364 -9.29 -1.26 -18.08
CA LYS A 364 -9.97 -2.21 -17.18
C LYS A 364 -9.79 -3.66 -17.61
N LEU A 365 -9.94 -3.95 -18.91
CA LEU A 365 -9.71 -5.29 -19.46
C LEU A 365 -8.27 -5.76 -19.27
N PHE A 366 -7.31 -4.88 -19.54
CA PHE A 366 -5.89 -5.17 -19.33
C PHE A 366 -5.58 -5.50 -17.87
N LEU A 367 -6.09 -4.70 -16.93
CA LEU A 367 -5.90 -4.94 -15.50
C LEU A 367 -6.57 -6.24 -15.04
N PHE A 368 -7.80 -6.50 -15.48
CA PHE A 368 -8.54 -7.72 -15.15
C PHE A 368 -7.85 -8.97 -15.70
N LYS A 369 -7.34 -8.93 -16.93
CA LYS A 369 -6.57 -10.02 -17.54
C LYS A 369 -5.23 -10.25 -16.81
N SER A 370 -4.56 -9.18 -16.40
CA SER A 370 -3.27 -9.25 -15.71
C SER A 370 -3.39 -9.81 -14.29
N PHE A 371 -4.46 -9.42 -13.58
CA PHE A 371 -4.71 -9.77 -12.19
C PHE A 371 -6.18 -10.21 -11.96
N PRO A 372 -6.55 -11.40 -12.46
CA PRO A 372 -7.94 -11.88 -12.39
C PRO A 372 -8.34 -12.33 -10.98
N GLU A 373 -7.38 -12.87 -10.22
CA GLU A 373 -7.61 -13.45 -8.90
C GLU A 373 -7.90 -12.38 -7.86
N LYS A 374 -8.93 -12.61 -7.04
CA LYS A 374 -9.25 -11.72 -5.91
C LYS A 374 -8.10 -11.72 -4.90
N SER A 375 -7.79 -10.53 -4.36
CA SER A 375 -6.92 -10.41 -3.21
C SER A 375 -7.64 -10.79 -1.90
N PRO A 376 -6.92 -11.14 -0.82
CA PRO A 376 -7.52 -11.31 0.52
C PRO A 376 -8.20 -10.05 1.07
N PHE A 377 -7.96 -8.89 0.46
CA PHE A 377 -8.57 -7.60 0.82
C PHE A 377 -9.89 -7.35 0.08
N GLU A 378 -10.40 -8.31 -0.69
CA GLU A 378 -11.70 -8.23 -1.34
C GLU A 378 -12.76 -9.06 -0.59
N THR A 379 -14.02 -8.61 -0.62
CA THR A 379 -15.18 -9.35 -0.10
C THR A 379 -15.64 -10.48 -1.01
#